data_AF-A0A5C6XS74-F1
#
_entry.id   AF-A0A5C6XS74-F1
#
_cell.length_a   1.000
_cell.length_b   1.000
_cell.length_c   1.000
_cell.angle_alpha   90.00
_cell.angle_beta   90.00
_cell.angle_gamma   90.00
#
_symmetry.space_group_name_H-M   'P 1'
#
loop_
_entity.id
_entity.type
_entity.pdbx_description
1 polymer ?
#
loop_
_entity_poly.entity_id
_entity_poly.type
_entity_poly.pdbx_seq_one_letter_code
_entity_poly.pdbx_strand_id
1 'polypeptide(L)'
;MKNQRFLICFLFVSFLVFSQKKATKKFTTTAKTISISTEGLDDFVLENSDSKFVEIFLYAENPNKQHILVEEKNGQTEIKFKIPVFKNEDEIFRKYITKRLKRATATIKLPKNREVFIFGENINVTAKSYEGDLRVFIENGIVRLDTIQQNLALKVFSGNIFGTLKNTNLKVVSNLGKIMVDGVLYQKKHQENDILATKEVSITTIKGNIFLTHE
;
A
#
# COMPACT_ATOMS: atom_id res chain seq x y z
N MET A 1 -22.59 -51.75 20.65
CA MET A 1 -22.01 -50.44 21.05
C MET A 1 -20.61 -50.18 20.45
N LYS A 2 -20.37 -50.46 19.14
CA LYS A 2 -19.03 -50.31 18.53
C LYS A 2 -18.91 -49.13 17.55
N ASN A 3 -20.02 -48.54 17.10
CA ASN A 3 -20.03 -47.51 16.06
C ASN A 3 -20.28 -46.07 16.58
N GLN A 4 -20.56 -45.90 17.88
CA GLN A 4 -20.78 -44.56 18.48
C GLN A 4 -19.46 -43.79 18.73
N ARG A 5 -18.32 -44.48 18.86
CA ARG A 5 -17.01 -43.82 19.07
C ARG A 5 -16.52 -43.06 17.84
N PHE A 6 -16.89 -43.51 16.64
CA PHE A 6 -16.52 -42.85 15.38
C PHE A 6 -17.31 -41.55 15.14
N LEU A 7 -18.58 -41.52 15.57
CA LEU A 7 -19.43 -40.33 15.45
C LEU A 7 -18.95 -39.17 16.35
N ILE A 8 -18.44 -39.50 17.53
CA ILE A 8 -17.90 -38.51 18.48
C ILE A 8 -16.60 -37.90 17.95
N CYS A 9 -15.73 -38.68 17.29
CA CYS A 9 -14.54 -38.13 16.64
C CYS A 9 -14.86 -37.17 15.49
N PHE A 10 -15.94 -37.38 14.74
CA PHE A 10 -16.32 -36.48 13.64
C PHE A 10 -16.84 -35.12 14.12
N LEU A 11 -17.43 -35.06 15.32
CA LEU A 11 -17.96 -33.83 15.91
C LEU A 11 -16.89 -32.90 16.50
N PHE A 12 -15.67 -33.39 16.77
CA PHE A 12 -14.58 -32.57 17.31
C PHE A 12 -13.73 -31.85 16.26
N VAL A 13 -13.89 -32.17 14.96
CA VAL A 13 -13.06 -31.58 13.89
C VAL A 13 -13.61 -30.24 13.37
N SER A 14 -14.82 -29.83 13.78
CA SER A 14 -15.53 -28.67 13.22
C SER A 14 -15.20 -27.30 13.85
N PHE A 15 -14.29 -27.22 14.83
CA PHE A 15 -14.16 -26.00 15.66
C PHE A 15 -12.90 -25.14 15.51
N LEU A 16 -12.10 -25.28 14.45
CA LEU A 16 -10.88 -24.44 14.29
C LEU A 16 -10.82 -23.59 13.02
N VAL A 17 -11.96 -23.18 12.47
CA VAL A 17 -11.97 -22.13 11.44
C VAL A 17 -12.02 -20.77 12.13
N PHE A 18 -10.86 -20.18 12.40
CA PHE A 18 -10.75 -18.79 12.84
C PHE A 18 -11.47 -17.88 11.83
N SER A 19 -12.60 -17.30 12.25
CA SER A 19 -13.38 -16.35 11.46
C SER A 19 -12.73 -14.96 11.49
N GLN A 20 -11.62 -14.79 10.76
CA GLN A 20 -11.19 -13.45 10.36
C GLN A 20 -12.04 -13.04 9.16
N LYS A 21 -13.05 -12.22 9.38
CA LYS A 21 -13.97 -11.79 8.33
C LYS A 21 -13.30 -10.72 7.45
N LYS A 22 -13.28 -10.99 6.15
CA LYS A 22 -12.67 -10.16 5.10
C LYS A 22 -13.77 -9.44 4.32
N ALA A 23 -13.70 -8.11 4.22
CA ALA A 23 -14.58 -7.36 3.33
C ALA A 23 -14.00 -7.37 1.92
N THR A 24 -14.83 -7.69 0.92
CA THR A 24 -14.39 -7.77 -0.47
C THR A 24 -15.32 -6.96 -1.36
N LYS A 25 -14.75 -6.23 -2.32
CA LYS A 25 -15.52 -5.49 -3.33
C LYS A 25 -14.85 -5.69 -4.69
N LYS A 26 -15.66 -6.04 -5.69
CA LYS A 26 -15.22 -6.30 -7.05
C LYS A 26 -16.10 -5.53 -8.00
N PHE A 27 -15.50 -4.76 -8.90
CA PHE A 27 -16.21 -3.97 -9.90
C PHE A 27 -15.35 -3.73 -11.13
N THR A 28 -15.96 -3.22 -12.20
CA THR A 28 -15.25 -2.74 -13.39
C THR A 28 -15.36 -1.24 -13.47
N THR A 29 -14.35 -0.57 -14.00
CA THR A 29 -14.42 0.86 -14.31
C THR A 29 -13.86 1.15 -15.70
N THR A 30 -14.42 2.18 -16.33
CA THR A 30 -13.89 2.73 -17.58
C THR A 30 -12.85 3.82 -17.33
N ALA A 31 -12.83 4.41 -16.12
CA ALA A 31 -11.94 5.48 -15.72
C ALA A 31 -10.46 5.12 -15.93
N LYS A 32 -9.70 6.02 -16.57
CA LYS A 32 -8.25 5.86 -16.76
C LYS A 32 -7.48 6.05 -15.45
N THR A 33 -8.06 6.85 -14.55
CA THR A 33 -7.43 7.28 -13.30
C THR A 33 -8.20 6.72 -12.11
N ILE A 34 -7.46 6.18 -11.14
CA ILE A 34 -7.99 5.64 -9.89
C ILE A 34 -7.33 6.39 -8.73
N SER A 35 -8.14 7.02 -7.88
CA SER A 35 -7.70 7.64 -6.63
C SER A 35 -8.08 6.78 -5.45
N ILE A 36 -7.16 6.60 -4.52
CA ILE A 36 -7.30 5.77 -3.33
C ILE A 36 -6.96 6.63 -2.11
N SER A 37 -7.95 6.89 -1.27
CA SER A 37 -7.73 7.46 0.06
C SER A 37 -7.56 6.33 1.07
N THR A 38 -6.43 6.28 1.75
CA THR A 38 -6.07 5.23 2.71
C THR A 38 -6.37 5.62 4.17
N GLU A 39 -7.29 6.55 4.38
CA GLU A 39 -7.68 6.98 5.73
C GLU A 39 -8.11 5.79 6.60
N GLY A 40 -7.56 5.71 7.81
CA GLY A 40 -7.85 4.63 8.76
C GLY A 40 -7.16 3.29 8.47
N LEU A 41 -6.37 3.16 7.41
CA LEU A 41 -5.54 1.98 7.14
C LEU A 41 -4.16 2.10 7.79
N ASP A 42 -3.60 0.98 8.26
CA ASP A 42 -2.21 0.90 8.75
C ASP A 42 -1.25 0.39 7.66
N ASP A 43 -1.73 -0.47 6.76
CA ASP A 43 -0.97 -0.96 5.60
C ASP A 43 -1.84 -1.03 4.34
N PHE A 44 -1.24 -0.74 3.20
CA PHE A 44 -1.86 -0.79 1.89
C PHE A 44 -0.96 -1.54 0.90
N VAL A 45 -1.56 -2.43 0.11
CA VAL A 45 -0.86 -3.21 -0.91
C VAL A 45 -1.53 -3.03 -2.27
N LEU A 46 -0.76 -2.61 -3.27
CA LEU A 46 -1.16 -2.53 -4.67
C LEU A 46 -0.57 -3.70 -5.45
N GLU A 47 -1.42 -4.40 -6.20
CA GLU A 47 -1.04 -5.51 -7.05
C GLU A 47 -1.64 -5.35 -8.46
N ASN A 48 -0.96 -5.94 -9.45
CA ASN A 48 -1.52 -6.06 -10.79
C ASN A 48 -2.61 -7.13 -10.84
N SER A 49 -3.57 -6.95 -11.75
CA SER A 49 -4.57 -7.94 -12.14
C SER A 49 -4.52 -8.15 -13.64
N ASP A 50 -4.57 -9.40 -14.06
CA ASP A 50 -4.74 -9.77 -15.48
C ASP A 50 -6.21 -9.67 -15.93
N SER A 51 -7.12 -9.38 -15.00
CA SER A 51 -8.54 -9.20 -15.27
C SER A 51 -8.91 -7.73 -15.49
N LYS A 52 -10.05 -7.47 -16.12
CA LYS A 52 -10.64 -6.12 -16.22
C LYS A 52 -11.25 -5.61 -14.91
N PHE A 53 -11.24 -6.42 -13.85
CA PHE A 53 -11.86 -6.09 -12.58
C PHE A 53 -10.88 -5.42 -11.63
N VAL A 54 -11.37 -4.43 -10.91
CA VAL A 54 -10.75 -3.93 -9.70
C VAL A 54 -11.25 -4.79 -8.55
N GLU A 55 -10.33 -5.41 -7.82
CA GLU A 55 -10.63 -6.24 -6.65
C GLU A 55 -10.02 -5.62 -5.40
N ILE A 56 -10.87 -5.32 -4.43
CA ILE A 56 -10.48 -4.71 -3.16
C ILE A 56 -10.72 -5.73 -2.05
N PHE A 57 -9.69 -5.94 -1.24
CA PHE A 57 -9.69 -6.83 -0.10
C PHE A 57 -9.33 -6.03 1.14
N LEU A 58 -10.28 -5.86 2.06
CA LEU A 58 -10.09 -5.18 3.33
C LEU A 58 -10.07 -6.20 4.46
N TYR A 59 -8.97 -6.24 5.17
CA TYR A 59 -8.74 -7.05 6.36
C TYR A 59 -8.71 -6.11 7.56
N ALA A 60 -9.59 -6.33 8.52
CA ALA A 60 -9.58 -5.53 9.72
C ALA A 60 -10.26 -6.22 10.90
N GLU A 61 -9.97 -5.71 12.10
CA GLU A 61 -10.41 -6.30 13.36
C GLU A 61 -11.94 -6.35 13.52
N ASN A 62 -12.67 -5.34 13.03
CA ASN A 62 -14.13 -5.33 13.03
C ASN A 62 -14.73 -4.95 11.67
N PRO A 63 -14.94 -5.93 10.76
CA PRO A 63 -15.39 -5.67 9.40
C PRO A 63 -16.87 -5.26 9.31
N ASN A 64 -17.69 -5.48 10.34
CA ASN A 64 -19.11 -5.14 10.31
C ASN A 64 -19.37 -3.62 10.38
N LYS A 65 -18.38 -2.84 10.81
CA LYS A 65 -18.45 -1.38 10.87
C LYS A 65 -17.68 -0.70 9.74
N GLN A 66 -17.16 -1.49 8.80
CA GLN A 66 -16.23 -1.01 7.80
C GLN A 66 -16.78 -1.15 6.40
N HIS A 67 -16.64 -0.10 5.61
CA HIS A 67 -17.19 -0.06 4.25
C HIS A 67 -16.13 0.39 3.25
N ILE A 68 -16.10 -0.29 2.11
CA ILE A 68 -15.33 0.12 0.93
C ILE A 68 -16.28 0.96 0.06
N LEU A 69 -16.06 2.26 0.05
CA LEU A 69 -16.80 3.21 -0.78
C LEU A 69 -16.08 3.34 -2.12
N VAL A 70 -16.87 3.26 -3.20
CA VAL A 70 -16.36 3.40 -4.56
C VAL A 70 -17.31 4.34 -5.27
N GLU A 71 -16.79 5.43 -5.81
CA GLU A 71 -17.53 6.41 -6.58
C GLU A 71 -16.81 6.65 -7.90
N GLU A 72 -17.56 6.87 -8.98
CA GLU A 72 -17.00 7.27 -10.27
C GLU A 72 -17.52 8.67 -10.59
N LYS A 73 -16.61 9.64 -10.69
CA LYS A 73 -16.91 11.04 -10.98
C LYS A 73 -15.87 11.59 -11.93
N ASN A 74 -16.31 12.34 -12.95
CA ASN A 74 -15.42 13.05 -13.89
C ASN A 74 -14.36 12.16 -14.58
N GLY A 75 -14.69 10.90 -14.88
CA GLY A 75 -13.74 9.97 -15.52
C GLY A 75 -12.64 9.42 -14.59
N GLN A 76 -12.82 9.62 -13.27
CA GLN A 76 -11.95 9.12 -12.21
C GLN A 76 -12.76 8.19 -11.28
N THR A 77 -12.18 7.05 -10.92
CA THR A 77 -12.71 6.20 -9.84
C THR A 77 -12.06 6.58 -8.53
N GLU A 78 -12.86 6.90 -7.53
CA GLU A 78 -12.41 7.16 -6.17
C GLU A 78 -12.74 5.97 -5.26
N ILE A 79 -11.74 5.49 -4.52
CA ILE A 79 -11.84 4.41 -3.56
C ILE A 79 -11.53 4.97 -2.18
N LYS A 80 -12.45 4.79 -1.23
CA LYS A 80 -12.35 5.26 0.15
C LYS A 80 -12.69 4.14 1.14
N PHE A 81 -12.04 4.17 2.29
CA PHE A 81 -12.32 3.23 3.38
C PHE A 81 -12.99 3.99 4.53
N LYS A 82 -14.19 3.55 4.93
CA LYS A 82 -14.84 4.05 6.14
C LYS A 82 -14.49 3.10 7.27
N ILE A 83 -13.47 3.44 8.05
CA ILE A 83 -13.01 2.64 9.19
C ILE A 83 -13.26 3.47 10.45
N PRO A 84 -13.96 2.94 11.47
CA PRO A 84 -14.18 3.69 12.70
C PRO A 84 -12.83 3.99 13.36
N VAL A 85 -12.61 5.26 13.68
CA VAL A 85 -11.43 5.69 14.43
C VAL A 85 -11.50 5.04 15.81
N PHE A 86 -10.58 4.12 16.07
CA PHE A 86 -10.37 3.64 17.43
C PHE A 86 -9.76 4.80 18.20
N LYS A 87 -10.48 5.34 19.19
CA LYS A 87 -9.84 6.20 20.18
C LYS A 87 -8.67 5.42 20.74
N ASN A 88 -7.46 5.89 20.51
CA ASN A 88 -6.36 5.45 21.33
C ASN A 88 -6.76 5.86 22.75
N GLU A 89 -6.81 4.90 23.66
CA GLU A 89 -6.72 5.23 25.08
C GLU A 89 -5.59 6.25 25.21
N ASP A 90 -5.80 7.31 26.01
CA ASP A 90 -4.87 8.42 26.23
C ASP A 90 -3.44 7.91 26.17
N GLU A 91 -2.49 8.66 25.59
CA GLU A 91 -1.08 8.24 25.44
C GLU A 91 -0.48 7.85 26.80
N ILE A 92 -0.74 6.61 27.23
CA ILE A 92 -0.20 6.05 28.45
C ILE A 92 1.26 5.91 28.12
N PHE A 93 2.11 6.62 28.86
CA PHE A 93 3.54 6.43 28.77
C PHE A 93 3.84 4.95 29.03
N ARG A 94 4.18 4.21 27.96
CA ARG A 94 4.56 2.80 28.07
C ARG A 94 6.06 2.75 28.24
N LYS A 95 6.51 2.20 29.37
CA LYS A 95 7.93 1.92 29.65
C LYS A 95 8.61 1.08 28.56
N TYR A 96 7.83 0.31 27.78
CA TYR A 96 8.32 -0.56 26.70
C TYR A 96 7.61 -0.24 25.38
N ILE A 97 8.35 -0.30 24.27
CA ILE A 97 7.79 -0.20 22.91
C ILE A 97 7.00 -1.48 22.64
N THR A 98 5.67 -1.39 22.63
CA THR A 98 4.82 -2.51 22.21
C THR A 98 4.60 -2.46 20.71
N LYS A 99 4.47 -3.64 20.07
CA LYS A 99 4.18 -3.72 18.64
C LYS A 99 2.86 -2.98 18.34
N ARG A 100 2.89 -2.00 17.43
CA ARG A 100 1.67 -1.34 16.95
C ARG A 100 0.75 -2.39 16.34
N LEU A 101 -0.49 -2.44 16.82
CA LEU A 101 -1.52 -3.34 16.27
C LEU A 101 -1.85 -2.87 14.85
N LYS A 102 -1.69 -3.75 13.87
CA LYS A 102 -2.15 -3.54 12.49
C LYS A 102 -3.64 -3.86 12.46
N ARG A 103 -4.46 -2.82 12.58
CA ARG A 103 -5.92 -2.95 12.77
C ARG A 103 -6.67 -3.01 11.45
N ALA A 104 -6.11 -2.39 10.40
CA ALA A 104 -6.70 -2.41 9.08
C ALA A 104 -5.65 -2.45 7.97
N THR A 105 -5.83 -3.37 7.03
CA THR A 105 -4.99 -3.53 5.84
C THR A 105 -5.86 -3.70 4.62
N ALA A 106 -5.54 -2.98 3.55
CA ALA A 106 -6.22 -3.14 2.27
C ALA A 106 -5.25 -3.64 1.19
N THR A 107 -5.71 -4.59 0.38
CA THR A 107 -5.04 -5.00 -0.85
C THR A 107 -5.96 -4.69 -2.02
N ILE A 108 -5.46 -3.94 -2.99
CA ILE A 108 -6.19 -3.66 -4.23
C ILE A 108 -5.44 -4.27 -5.39
N LYS A 109 -6.14 -5.10 -6.16
CA LYS A 109 -5.69 -5.59 -7.45
C LYS A 109 -6.30 -4.73 -8.54
N LEU A 110 -5.45 -4.11 -9.37
CA LEU A 110 -5.87 -3.23 -10.45
C LEU A 110 -5.45 -3.79 -11.81
N PRO A 111 -6.27 -3.61 -12.86
CA PRO A 111 -5.81 -3.80 -14.22
C PRO A 111 -4.55 -2.97 -14.50
N LYS A 112 -3.68 -3.52 -15.34
CA LYS A 112 -2.45 -2.87 -15.80
C LYS A 112 -2.76 -1.58 -16.58
N ASN A 113 -1.76 -0.70 -16.71
CA ASN A 113 -1.80 0.55 -17.48
C ASN A 113 -2.90 1.54 -17.05
N ARG A 114 -3.17 1.64 -15.75
CA ARG A 114 -4.01 2.71 -15.18
C ARG A 114 -3.14 3.68 -14.39
N GLU A 115 -3.55 4.94 -14.33
CA GLU A 115 -2.90 5.92 -13.47
C GLU A 115 -3.50 5.83 -12.06
N VAL A 116 -2.66 5.66 -11.06
CA VAL A 116 -3.08 5.43 -9.68
C VAL A 116 -2.55 6.54 -8.77
N PHE A 117 -3.45 7.14 -8.01
CA PHE A 117 -3.13 8.12 -6.98
C PHE A 117 -3.44 7.52 -5.61
N ILE A 118 -2.46 7.52 -4.72
CA ILE A 118 -2.59 7.03 -3.34
C ILE A 118 -2.38 8.21 -2.40
N PHE A 119 -3.37 8.48 -1.55
CA PHE A 119 -3.34 9.54 -0.55
C PHE A 119 -3.49 8.94 0.84
N GLY A 120 -2.64 9.35 1.78
CA GLY A 120 -2.76 8.93 3.18
C GLY A 120 -1.95 9.80 4.14
N GLU A 121 -2.23 9.68 5.43
CA GLU A 121 -1.45 10.37 6.45
C GLU A 121 -0.41 9.43 7.05
N ASN A 122 -0.84 8.45 7.84
CA ASN A 122 0.04 7.55 8.59
C ASN A 122 -0.11 6.10 8.11
N ILE A 123 0.55 5.73 7.00
CA ILE A 123 0.29 4.49 6.26
C ILE A 123 1.57 3.87 5.69
N ASN A 124 1.70 2.55 5.74
CA ASN A 124 2.69 1.85 4.91
C ASN A 124 2.10 1.48 3.55
N VAL A 125 2.82 1.76 2.48
CA VAL A 125 2.39 1.47 1.10
C VAL A 125 3.34 0.45 0.49
N THR A 126 2.81 -0.63 -0.07
CA THR A 126 3.58 -1.63 -0.82
C THR A 126 3.01 -1.73 -2.24
N ALA A 127 3.84 -1.57 -3.27
CA ALA A 127 3.45 -1.75 -4.66
C ALA A 127 4.25 -2.89 -5.29
N LYS A 128 3.56 -3.97 -5.68
CA LYS A 128 4.18 -5.17 -6.28
C LYS A 128 4.38 -4.99 -7.77
N SER A 129 5.45 -4.26 -8.12
CA SER A 129 5.86 -3.96 -9.49
C SER A 129 4.69 -3.52 -10.37
N TYR A 130 3.94 -2.52 -9.92
CA TYR A 130 2.73 -2.07 -10.62
C TYR A 130 3.06 -1.63 -12.06
N GLU A 131 2.31 -2.14 -13.03
CA GLU A 131 2.50 -1.88 -14.46
C GLU A 131 1.66 -0.67 -14.91
N GLY A 132 1.79 0.46 -14.23
CA GLY A 132 1.06 1.68 -14.54
C GLY A 132 1.66 2.89 -13.81
N ASP A 133 1.27 4.08 -14.22
CA ASP A 133 1.75 5.31 -13.61
C ASP A 133 1.26 5.41 -12.16
N LEU A 134 2.19 5.66 -11.24
CA LEU A 134 1.91 5.64 -9.82
C LEU A 134 2.27 6.99 -9.18
N ARG A 135 1.31 7.57 -8.45
CA ARG A 135 1.53 8.74 -7.63
C ARG A 135 1.14 8.45 -6.19
N VAL A 136 2.06 8.70 -5.26
CA VAL A 136 1.85 8.40 -3.84
C VAL A 136 2.18 9.64 -3.03
N PHE A 137 1.21 10.05 -2.22
CA PHE A 137 1.30 11.23 -1.36
C PHE A 137 0.94 10.80 0.06
N ILE A 138 1.95 10.67 0.91
CA ILE A 138 1.76 10.28 2.31
C ILE A 138 2.52 11.21 3.27
N GLU A 139 2.02 11.36 4.49
CA GLU A 139 2.76 12.10 5.51
C GLU A 139 3.84 11.21 6.13
N ASN A 140 3.45 10.16 6.85
CA ASN A 140 4.36 9.30 7.59
C ASN A 140 4.16 7.83 7.20
N GLY A 141 5.25 7.12 6.90
CA GLY A 141 5.19 5.67 6.74
C GLY A 141 6.30 5.07 5.91
N ILE A 142 6.21 3.76 5.67
CA ILE A 142 7.19 3.05 4.86
C ILE A 142 6.59 2.76 3.48
N VAL A 143 7.29 3.18 2.43
CA VAL A 143 6.92 2.89 1.04
C VAL A 143 7.86 1.84 0.50
N ARG A 144 7.33 0.71 0.06
CA ARG A 144 8.05 -0.39 -0.59
C ARG A 144 7.56 -0.54 -2.01
N LEU A 145 8.41 -0.23 -2.97
CA LEU A 145 8.16 -0.39 -4.38
C LEU A 145 9.04 -1.55 -4.81
N ASP A 146 8.49 -2.64 -5.36
CA ASP A 146 9.32 -3.76 -5.79
C ASP A 146 10.20 -3.34 -6.99
N THR A 147 9.70 -3.46 -8.22
CA THR A 147 10.33 -2.90 -9.42
C THR A 147 9.48 -1.75 -9.96
N ILE A 148 10.07 -0.57 -10.11
CA ILE A 148 9.42 0.61 -10.67
C ILE A 148 9.45 0.49 -12.20
N GLN A 149 8.31 0.14 -12.80
CA GLN A 149 8.20 -0.15 -14.24
C GLN A 149 7.77 1.04 -15.10
N GLN A 150 7.09 2.04 -14.50
CA GLN A 150 6.47 3.17 -15.19
C GLN A 150 6.75 4.48 -14.45
N ASN A 151 6.07 5.57 -14.82
CA ASN A 151 6.31 6.86 -14.17
C ASN A 151 5.92 6.80 -12.69
N LEU A 152 6.77 7.38 -11.84
CA LEU A 152 6.54 7.45 -10.40
C LEU A 152 6.65 8.89 -9.92
N ALA A 153 5.63 9.35 -9.19
CA ALA A 153 5.69 10.59 -8.42
C ALA A 153 5.40 10.30 -6.95
N LEU A 154 6.44 10.25 -6.12
CA LEU A 154 6.35 9.92 -4.71
C LEU A 154 6.69 11.15 -3.85
N LYS A 155 5.76 11.55 -2.98
CA LYS A 155 5.98 12.56 -1.95
C LYS A 155 5.67 11.98 -0.57
N VAL A 156 6.68 11.97 0.30
CA VAL A 156 6.58 11.45 1.67
C VAL A 156 7.10 12.49 2.63
N PHE A 157 6.35 12.91 3.65
CA PHE A 157 6.89 13.86 4.62
C PHE A 157 8.00 13.25 5.48
N SER A 158 7.76 12.08 6.07
CA SER A 158 8.70 11.33 6.92
C SER A 158 8.56 9.82 6.72
N GLY A 159 9.67 9.07 6.75
CA GLY A 159 9.60 7.62 6.61
C GLY A 159 10.78 6.97 5.91
N ASN A 160 10.57 5.76 5.40
CA ASN A 160 11.58 5.06 4.60
C ASN A 160 10.99 4.64 3.26
N ILE A 161 11.74 4.84 2.20
CA ILE A 161 11.35 4.51 0.83
C ILE A 161 12.34 3.48 0.32
N PHE A 162 11.82 2.38 -0.20
CA PHE A 162 12.61 1.31 -0.79
C PHE A 162 12.10 1.03 -2.20
N GLY A 163 13.01 0.79 -3.15
CA GLY A 163 12.63 0.10 -4.38
C GLY A 163 13.70 -0.08 -5.44
N THR A 164 13.33 -0.81 -6.49
CA THR A 164 14.22 -1.17 -7.59
C THR A 164 13.87 -0.36 -8.84
N LEU A 165 14.88 0.23 -9.48
CA LEU A 165 14.74 1.05 -10.69
C LEU A 165 15.05 0.23 -11.93
N LYS A 166 14.32 0.51 -13.02
CA LYS A 166 14.52 -0.14 -14.32
C LYS A 166 14.52 0.89 -15.45
N ASN A 167 15.71 1.22 -15.96
CA ASN A 167 15.94 2.16 -17.06
C ASN A 167 15.03 3.42 -17.01
N THR A 168 15.27 4.27 -16.00
CA THR A 168 14.44 5.45 -15.71
C THR A 168 15.29 6.68 -15.49
N ASN A 169 14.77 7.85 -15.87
CA ASN A 169 15.28 9.13 -15.40
C ASN A 169 14.89 9.30 -13.94
N LEU A 170 15.89 9.50 -13.08
CA LEU A 170 15.72 9.52 -11.64
C LEU A 170 15.92 10.94 -11.12
N LYS A 171 14.99 11.41 -10.28
CA LYS A 171 15.12 12.64 -9.50
C LYS A 171 14.73 12.39 -8.06
N VAL A 172 15.70 12.45 -7.16
CA VAL A 172 15.51 12.14 -5.74
C VAL A 172 15.92 13.34 -4.89
N VAL A 173 15.09 13.71 -3.93
CA VAL A 173 15.35 14.78 -2.96
C VAL A 173 14.94 14.34 -1.57
N SER A 174 15.84 14.47 -0.59
CA SER A 174 15.56 14.28 0.83
C SER A 174 16.23 15.39 1.65
N ASN A 175 15.47 16.22 2.35
CA ASN A 175 16.06 17.38 3.04
C ASN A 175 16.88 16.99 4.28
N LEU A 176 16.33 16.12 5.13
CA LEU A 176 16.88 15.73 6.43
C LEU A 176 17.20 14.24 6.53
N GLY A 177 16.76 13.42 5.56
CA GLY A 177 17.06 11.99 5.52
C GLY A 177 18.25 11.65 4.64
N LYS A 178 18.55 10.35 4.56
CA LYS A 178 19.65 9.80 3.76
C LYS A 178 19.13 9.34 2.40
N ILE A 179 19.92 9.52 1.35
CA ILE A 179 19.68 8.93 0.03
C ILE A 179 20.78 7.90 -0.20
N MET A 180 20.40 6.68 -0.56
CA MET A 180 21.32 5.61 -0.93
C MET A 180 20.85 4.99 -2.24
N VAL A 181 21.72 4.98 -3.25
CA VAL A 181 21.47 4.32 -4.54
C VAL A 181 22.64 3.38 -4.81
N ASP A 182 22.35 2.09 -5.03
CA ASP A 182 23.35 1.02 -5.22
C ASP A 182 24.44 0.97 -4.13
N GLY A 183 24.04 1.24 -2.88
CA GLY A 183 24.95 1.29 -1.73
C GLY A 183 25.78 2.59 -1.63
N VAL A 184 25.71 3.48 -2.62
CA VAL A 184 26.37 4.79 -2.59
C VAL A 184 25.48 5.81 -1.88
N LEU A 185 26.04 6.53 -0.91
CA LEU A 185 25.32 7.56 -0.14
C LEU A 185 25.40 8.94 -0.81
N TYR A 186 24.25 9.58 -0.96
CA TYR A 186 24.11 10.92 -1.52
C TYR A 186 23.54 11.91 -0.50
N GLN A 187 24.00 13.15 -0.59
CA GLN A 187 23.53 14.23 0.27
C GLN A 187 22.44 15.04 -0.43
N LYS A 188 21.27 15.12 0.21
CA LYS A 188 20.13 15.98 -0.13
C LYS A 188 19.42 15.76 -1.47
N LYS A 189 20.16 15.54 -2.56
CA LYS A 189 19.64 15.34 -3.90
C LYS A 189 20.49 14.35 -4.69
N HIS A 190 19.85 13.63 -5.60
CA HIS A 190 20.48 12.77 -6.59
C HIS A 190 19.65 12.81 -7.88
N GLN A 191 20.31 12.83 -9.03
CA GLN A 191 19.64 12.85 -10.33
C GLN A 191 20.42 12.03 -11.34
N GLU A 192 19.71 11.23 -12.12
CA GLU A 192 20.23 10.46 -13.25
C GLU A 192 19.35 10.76 -14.45
N ASN A 193 19.98 11.09 -15.58
CA ASN A 193 19.29 11.28 -16.83
C ASN A 193 19.94 10.36 -17.86
N ASP A 194 19.18 9.39 -18.37
CA ASP A 194 19.55 8.58 -19.51
C ASP A 194 18.75 9.05 -20.73
N ILE A 195 19.46 9.33 -21.82
CA ILE A 195 18.88 9.76 -23.09
C ILE A 195 17.94 8.69 -23.66
N LEU A 196 18.19 7.41 -23.34
CA LEU A 196 17.38 6.27 -23.78
C LEU A 196 16.19 5.99 -22.85
N ALA A 197 16.18 6.55 -21.64
CA ALA A 197 15.09 6.32 -20.69
C ALA A 197 13.85 7.15 -21.06
N THR A 198 12.71 6.47 -21.16
CA THR A 198 11.42 7.10 -21.46
C THR A 198 10.55 7.35 -20.23
N LYS A 199 10.98 6.86 -19.05
CA LYS A 199 10.21 6.89 -17.80
C LYS A 199 10.85 7.83 -16.81
N GLU A 200 10.01 8.53 -16.04
CA GLU A 200 10.45 9.47 -15.02
C GLU A 200 10.08 8.98 -13.62
N VAL A 201 11.06 8.96 -12.73
CA VAL A 201 10.92 8.60 -11.32
C VAL A 201 11.31 9.81 -10.48
N SER A 202 10.33 10.38 -9.80
CA SER A 202 10.49 11.55 -8.94
C SER A 202 10.11 11.19 -7.50
N ILE A 203 11.09 11.27 -6.59
CA ILE A 203 10.91 10.97 -5.17
C ILE A 203 11.34 12.17 -4.35
N THR A 204 10.41 12.73 -3.57
CA THR A 204 10.67 13.88 -2.70
C THR A 204 10.28 13.58 -1.26
N THR A 205 11.16 13.88 -0.32
CA THR A 205 10.87 13.79 1.11
C THR A 205 11.54 14.89 1.93
N ILE A 206 10.96 15.19 3.09
CA ILE A 206 11.55 16.16 4.03
C ILE A 206 12.39 15.43 5.07
N LYS A 207 11.85 14.41 5.73
CA LYS A 207 12.49 13.67 6.84
C LYS A 207 12.71 12.18 6.53
N GLY A 208 12.45 11.74 5.30
CA GLY A 208 12.52 10.33 4.94
C GLY A 208 13.86 9.88 4.38
N ASN A 209 14.21 8.62 4.61
CA ASN A 209 15.34 7.97 3.97
C ASN A 209 14.89 7.27 2.68
N ILE A 210 15.77 7.28 1.67
CA ILE A 210 15.50 6.75 0.35
C ILE A 210 16.58 5.72 0.02
N PHE A 211 16.16 4.50 -0.30
CA PHE A 211 17.01 3.37 -0.61
C PHE A 211 16.58 2.80 -1.97
N LEU A 212 17.41 2.97 -2.98
CA LEU A 212 17.14 2.51 -4.34
C LEU A 212 18.25 1.59 -4.82
N THR A 213 17.88 0.65 -5.68
CA THR A 213 18.82 -0.24 -6.38
C THR A 213 18.45 -0.34 -7.85
N HIS A 214 19.42 -0.47 -8.73
CA HIS A 214 19.16 -0.81 -10.13
C HIS A 214 18.95 -2.32 -10.30
N GLU A 215 18.04 -2.70 -11.20
CA GLU A 215 17.88 -4.09 -11.69
C GLU A 215 18.91 -4.42 -12.77
#